data_AF-A0A6C0EQP8-F1
#
_entry.id   AF-A0A6C0EQP8-F1
#
_cell.length_a   1.000
_cell.length_b   1.000
_cell.length_c   1.000
_cell.angle_alpha   90.00
_cell.angle_beta   90.00
_cell.angle_gamma   90.00
#
_symmetry.space_group_name_H-M   'P 1'
#
loop_
_entity.id
_entity.type
_entity.pdbx_description
1 polymer ?
#
loop_
_entity_poly.entity_id
_entity_poly.type
_entity_poly.pdbx_seq_one_letter_code
_entity_poly.pdbx_strand_id
1 'polypeptide(L)'
;MAEFAITEECTNEKLQEFAYEHFTYINQIFGDQTVRQIITEVFPNKNFELGFEETNLDFENSFHHYLIDKKTQKPVCSVDNGYQNIYINKNDNLCQSYSLLTYFKIPIDPDQKQRQMDMINMYRKLLSSKKLFKIVDEILKDPDNKKLWINYTKKKKTYVVMNSSSIKKNIHDVLNKWEEYGYWYFIGDGMCPVSKPVVIRSSKRLKGGGGNSKTNSRKRNVSSRKNKN
;
A
#
# COMPACT_ATOMS: atom_id res chain seq x y z
N MET A 1 11.89 11.49 -29.66
CA MET A 1 10.45 11.28 -29.45
C MET A 1 10.28 11.02 -27.96
N ALA A 2 9.49 11.82 -27.26
CA ALA A 2 9.19 11.57 -25.85
C ALA A 2 8.04 10.57 -25.80
N GLU A 3 8.33 9.37 -25.30
CA GLU A 3 7.35 8.33 -25.05
C GLU A 3 6.63 8.71 -23.76
N PHE A 4 5.40 9.20 -23.89
CA PHE A 4 4.54 9.46 -22.74
C PHE A 4 4.07 8.10 -22.22
N ALA A 5 4.62 7.67 -21.08
CA ALA A 5 4.04 6.57 -20.33
C ALA A 5 2.62 6.99 -19.93
N ILE A 6 1.62 6.35 -20.53
CA ILE A 6 0.24 6.41 -20.04
C ILE A 6 0.27 5.71 -18.69
N THR A 7 0.37 6.47 -17.60
CA THR A 7 0.05 5.95 -16.28
C THR A 7 -1.40 5.53 -16.35
N GLU A 8 -1.70 4.23 -16.28
CA GLU A 8 -3.09 3.80 -16.24
C GLU A 8 -3.77 4.52 -15.06
N GLU A 9 -4.78 5.33 -15.38
CA GLU A 9 -5.42 6.20 -14.39
C GLU A 9 -6.05 5.34 -13.28
N CYS A 10 -5.79 5.70 -12.02
CA CYS A 10 -6.45 5.10 -10.86
C CYS A 10 -7.96 5.35 -11.00
N THR A 11 -8.78 4.30 -10.93
CA THR A 11 -10.23 4.40 -10.85
C THR A 11 -10.76 3.75 -9.57
N ASN A 12 -11.90 4.24 -9.04
CA ASN A 12 -12.50 3.66 -7.83
C ASN A 12 -12.93 2.19 -8.04
N GLU A 13 -13.30 1.82 -9.27
CA GLU A 13 -13.58 0.42 -9.63
C GLU A 13 -12.32 -0.45 -9.49
N LYS A 14 -11.18 0.01 -10.03
CA LYS A 14 -9.88 -0.66 -9.85
C LYS A 14 -9.49 -0.76 -8.37
N LEU A 15 -9.74 0.28 -7.56
CA LEU A 15 -9.47 0.22 -6.12
C LEU A 15 -10.36 -0.79 -5.40
N GLN A 16 -11.62 -0.90 -5.79
CA GLN A 16 -12.54 -1.89 -5.21
C GLN A 16 -12.12 -3.32 -5.58
N GLU A 17 -11.74 -3.57 -6.84
CA GLU A 17 -11.19 -4.87 -7.25
C GLU A 17 -9.91 -5.20 -6.47
N PHE A 18 -8.99 -4.23 -6.42
CA PHE A 18 -7.76 -4.35 -5.64
C PHE A 18 -8.03 -4.69 -4.17
N ALA A 19 -9.02 -4.05 -3.53
CA ALA A 19 -9.36 -4.31 -2.13
C ALA A 19 -9.71 -5.79 -1.90
N TYR A 20 -10.55 -6.39 -2.76
CA TYR A 20 -10.92 -7.80 -2.65
C TYR A 20 -9.74 -8.74 -2.92
N GLU A 21 -8.89 -8.41 -3.90
CA GLU A 21 -7.71 -9.20 -4.20
C GLU A 21 -6.66 -9.11 -3.08
N HIS A 22 -6.40 -7.91 -2.56
CA HIS A 22 -5.54 -7.67 -1.41
C HIS A 22 -6.03 -8.44 -0.19
N PHE A 23 -7.32 -8.37 0.11
CA PHE A 23 -7.90 -9.12 1.22
C PHE A 23 -7.72 -10.63 1.03
N THR A 24 -7.96 -11.13 -0.19
CA THR A 24 -7.85 -12.56 -0.53
C THR A 24 -6.42 -13.09 -0.45
N TYR A 25 -5.45 -12.38 -1.04
CA TYR A 25 -4.11 -12.91 -1.29
C TYR A 25 -3.02 -12.34 -0.39
N ILE A 26 -3.21 -11.14 0.17
CA ILE A 26 -2.24 -10.54 1.11
C ILE A 26 -2.75 -10.70 2.53
N ASN A 27 -3.88 -10.07 2.86
CA ASN A 27 -4.34 -9.97 4.25
C ASN A 27 -4.63 -11.34 4.87
N GLN A 28 -5.43 -12.17 4.19
CA GLN A 28 -5.79 -13.50 4.69
C GLN A 28 -4.58 -14.43 4.77
N ILE A 29 -3.75 -14.51 3.71
CA ILE A 29 -2.64 -15.47 3.66
C ILE A 29 -1.54 -15.12 4.67
N PHE A 30 -1.14 -13.85 4.78
CA PHE A 30 -0.10 -13.44 5.73
C PHE A 30 -0.63 -13.13 7.14
N GLY A 31 -1.95 -13.06 7.28
CA GLY A 31 -2.67 -13.08 8.56
C GLY A 31 -2.93 -14.48 9.11
N ASP A 32 -2.83 -15.52 8.28
CA ASP A 32 -3.03 -16.92 8.67
C ASP A 32 -2.01 -17.35 9.73
N GLN A 33 -2.50 -17.97 10.80
CA GLN A 33 -1.67 -18.39 11.93
C GLN A 33 -0.56 -19.36 11.50
N THR A 34 -0.89 -20.33 10.64
CA THR A 34 0.07 -21.34 10.17
C THR A 34 1.15 -20.69 9.32
N VAL A 35 0.78 -19.79 8.41
CA VAL A 35 1.76 -19.04 7.61
C VAL A 35 2.65 -18.17 8.49
N ARG A 36 2.09 -17.50 9.51
CA ARG A 36 2.87 -16.71 10.47
C ARG A 36 3.83 -17.59 11.28
N GLN A 37 3.42 -18.77 11.71
CA GLN A 37 4.32 -19.73 12.37
C GLN A 37 5.49 -20.11 11.46
N ILE A 38 5.22 -20.47 10.21
CA ILE A 38 6.28 -20.76 9.22
C ILE A 38 7.22 -19.56 9.04
N ILE A 39 6.70 -18.34 8.99
CA ILE A 39 7.54 -17.13 8.91
C ILE A 39 8.51 -17.08 10.09
N THR A 40 8.06 -17.35 11.32
CA THR A 40 8.95 -17.35 12.49
C THR A 40 9.97 -18.48 12.50
N GLU A 41 9.64 -19.65 11.94
CA GLU A 41 10.57 -20.76 11.77
C GLU A 41 11.64 -20.49 10.70
N VAL A 42 11.25 -19.82 9.61
CA VAL A 42 12.15 -19.49 8.51
C VAL A 42 13.03 -18.29 8.86
N PHE A 43 12.47 -17.31 9.58
CA PHE A 43 13.12 -16.06 9.93
C PHE A 43 13.05 -15.82 11.45
N PRO A 44 13.78 -16.59 12.27
CA PRO A 44 13.68 -16.50 13.72
C PRO A 44 14.06 -15.12 14.23
N ASN A 45 13.23 -14.60 15.15
CA ASN A 45 13.44 -13.31 15.79
C ASN A 45 13.65 -13.48 17.30
N LYS A 46 14.72 -12.88 17.82
CA LYS A 46 15.09 -12.94 19.25
C LYS A 46 14.30 -11.97 20.12
N ASN A 47 13.70 -10.94 19.52
CA ASN A 47 13.05 -9.83 20.23
C ASN A 47 11.53 -9.95 20.19
N PHE A 48 10.98 -10.54 19.12
CA PHE A 48 9.55 -10.53 18.87
C PHE A 48 8.98 -11.92 18.57
N GLU A 49 7.76 -12.14 19.04
CA GLU A 49 6.85 -13.21 18.63
C GLU A 49 5.67 -12.62 17.86
N LEU A 50 5.14 -13.37 16.88
CA LEU A 50 3.92 -12.97 16.17
C LEU A 50 2.71 -13.41 16.99
N GLY A 51 1.94 -12.44 17.49
CA GLY A 51 0.68 -12.66 18.21
C GLY A 51 -0.54 -12.37 17.34
N PHE A 52 -1.68 -12.90 17.75
CA PHE A 52 -2.99 -12.51 17.22
C PHE A 52 -4.06 -12.72 18.29
N GLU A 53 -5.16 -11.99 18.18
CA GLU A 53 -6.35 -12.19 18.99
C GLU A 53 -7.61 -12.04 18.12
N GLU A 54 -8.68 -12.75 18.48
CA GLU A 54 -9.97 -12.54 17.84
C GLU A 54 -10.50 -11.16 18.21
N THR A 55 -10.89 -10.39 17.19
CA THR A 55 -11.52 -9.09 17.41
C THR A 55 -13.02 -9.23 17.58
N ASN A 56 -13.59 -8.26 18.29
CA ASN A 56 -15.02 -8.08 18.41
C ASN A 56 -15.65 -7.53 17.10
N LEU A 57 -16.98 -7.36 17.12
CA LEU A 57 -17.77 -6.90 15.97
C LEU A 57 -17.27 -5.58 15.35
N ASP A 58 -16.60 -4.74 16.14
CA ASP A 58 -16.06 -3.44 15.70
C ASP A 58 -14.97 -3.56 14.64
N PHE A 59 -14.36 -4.75 14.50
CA PHE A 59 -13.39 -5.09 13.45
C PHE A 59 -13.86 -6.30 12.62
N GLU A 60 -15.17 -6.45 12.46
CA GLU A 60 -15.81 -7.45 11.57
C GLU A 60 -15.51 -8.92 11.92
N ASN A 61 -15.27 -9.25 13.20
CA ASN A 61 -14.82 -10.58 13.64
C ASN A 61 -13.54 -11.04 12.90
N SER A 62 -12.65 -10.09 12.61
CA SER A 62 -11.32 -10.36 12.07
C SER A 62 -10.36 -10.82 13.18
N PHE A 63 -9.12 -11.12 12.82
CA PHE A 63 -8.03 -11.28 13.78
C PHE A 63 -7.23 -9.98 13.86
N HIS A 64 -6.94 -9.51 15.07
CA HIS A 64 -6.01 -8.41 15.31
C HIS A 64 -4.60 -8.99 15.37
N HIS A 65 -3.72 -8.57 14.45
CA HIS A 65 -2.35 -9.04 14.39
C HIS A 65 -1.40 -8.05 15.05
N TYR A 66 -0.62 -8.53 16.03
CA TYR A 66 0.34 -7.73 16.78
C TYR A 66 1.65 -8.50 17.00
N LEU A 67 2.62 -7.86 17.67
CA LEU A 67 3.82 -8.53 18.15
C LEU A 67 3.85 -8.61 19.67
N ILE A 68 4.48 -9.64 20.21
CA ILE A 68 4.83 -9.71 21.63
C ILE A 68 6.33 -9.46 21.75
N ASP A 69 6.71 -8.41 22.49
CA ASP A 69 8.12 -8.19 22.84
C ASP A 69 8.55 -9.25 23.87
N LYS A 70 9.52 -10.09 23.51
CA LYS A 70 9.93 -11.24 24.35
C LYS A 70 10.60 -10.82 25.66
N LYS A 71 11.15 -9.60 25.73
CA LYS A 71 11.82 -9.10 26.94
C LYS A 71 10.82 -8.56 27.95
N THR A 72 9.84 -7.81 27.47
CA THR A 72 8.86 -7.11 28.31
C THR A 72 7.54 -7.83 28.44
N GLN A 73 7.29 -8.82 27.57
CA GLN A 73 6.03 -9.55 27.43
C GLN A 73 4.83 -8.65 27.12
N LYS A 74 5.09 -7.47 26.54
CA LYS A 74 4.06 -6.50 26.17
C LYS A 74 3.69 -6.60 24.69
N PRO A 75 2.41 -6.36 24.33
CA PRO A 75 2.02 -6.24 22.94
C PRO A 75 2.63 -4.98 22.32
N VAL A 76 3.00 -5.08 21.04
CA VAL A 76 3.43 -3.98 20.17
C VAL A 76 2.49 -3.97 18.98
N CYS A 77 1.61 -2.95 18.96
CA CYS A 77 0.56 -2.77 17.97
C CYS A 77 0.78 -1.48 17.17
N SER A 78 0.47 -1.51 15.87
CA SER A 78 0.56 -0.33 15.00
C SER A 78 -0.47 0.75 15.34
N VAL A 79 -1.62 0.38 15.89
CA VAL A 79 -2.66 1.30 16.34
C VAL A 79 -2.17 2.07 17.56
N ASP A 80 -1.69 1.37 18.59
CA ASP A 80 -1.19 1.99 19.83
C ASP A 80 0.02 2.91 19.60
N ASN A 81 0.84 2.58 18.60
CA ASN A 81 1.99 3.41 18.20
C ASN A 81 1.62 4.54 17.23
N GLY A 82 0.34 4.71 16.90
CA GLY A 82 -0.16 5.80 16.05
C GLY A 82 0.19 5.68 14.57
N TYR A 83 0.73 4.53 14.13
CA TYR A 83 1.01 4.30 12.71
C TYR A 83 -0.28 3.99 11.96
N GLN A 84 -1.13 3.15 12.52
CA GLN A 84 -2.40 2.76 11.90
C GLN A 84 -3.54 3.57 12.49
N ASN A 85 -4.32 4.24 11.64
CA ASN A 85 -5.40 5.11 12.12
C ASN A 85 -6.59 5.14 11.16
N ILE A 86 -7.63 4.36 11.47
CA ILE A 86 -8.84 4.25 10.66
C ILE A 86 -9.71 5.52 10.65
N TYR A 87 -9.51 6.43 11.60
CA TYR A 87 -10.22 7.71 11.63
C TYR A 87 -9.64 8.73 10.65
N ILE A 88 -8.38 8.54 10.21
CA ILE A 88 -7.71 9.34 9.19
C ILE A 88 -7.73 8.62 7.84
N ASN A 89 -7.45 7.32 7.86
CA ASN A 89 -7.34 6.46 6.68
C ASN A 89 -8.36 5.33 6.79
N LYS A 90 -9.54 5.51 6.20
CA LYS A 90 -10.72 4.68 6.48
C LYS A 90 -10.49 3.18 6.33
N ASN A 91 -9.68 2.77 5.36
CA ASN A 91 -9.41 1.36 5.09
C ASN A 91 -8.04 0.91 5.60
N ASP A 92 -7.34 1.66 6.45
CA ASP A 92 -6.05 1.28 7.03
C ASP A 92 -6.22 0.17 8.07
N ASN A 93 -6.53 -1.04 7.57
CA ASN A 93 -6.74 -2.28 8.30
C ASN A 93 -5.55 -3.24 8.15
N LEU A 94 -4.36 -2.68 7.88
CA LEU A 94 -3.13 -3.40 7.52
C LEU A 94 -2.34 -3.95 8.73
N CYS A 95 -3.01 -4.32 9.82
CA CYS A 95 -2.34 -4.73 11.08
C CYS A 95 -1.35 -5.91 10.89
N GLN A 96 -1.68 -6.89 10.04
CA GLN A 96 -0.75 -7.98 9.71
C GLN A 96 0.51 -7.47 8.99
N SER A 97 0.38 -6.50 8.08
CA SER A 97 1.51 -5.91 7.35
C SER A 97 2.42 -5.11 8.28
N TYR A 98 1.84 -4.28 9.16
CA TYR A 98 2.60 -3.50 10.13
C TYR A 98 3.33 -4.37 11.15
N SER A 99 2.67 -5.42 11.66
CA SER A 99 3.31 -6.35 12.59
C SER A 99 4.50 -7.06 11.91
N LEU A 100 4.39 -7.42 10.62
CA LEU A 100 5.51 -7.98 9.88
C LEU A 100 6.64 -6.96 9.61
N LEU A 101 6.35 -5.70 9.28
CA LEU A 101 7.39 -4.66 9.15
C LEU A 101 8.22 -4.56 10.44
N THR A 102 7.52 -4.45 11.57
CA THR A 102 8.14 -4.36 12.89
C THR A 102 8.92 -5.64 13.22
N TYR A 103 8.38 -6.81 12.87
CA TYR A 103 9.06 -8.11 13.05
C TYR A 103 10.37 -8.16 12.28
N PHE A 104 10.41 -7.68 11.05
CA PHE A 104 11.62 -7.62 10.24
C PHE A 104 12.52 -6.41 10.55
N LYS A 105 12.18 -5.63 11.58
CA LYS A 105 12.90 -4.41 11.99
C LYS A 105 13.02 -3.41 10.84
N ILE A 106 12.00 -3.35 9.99
CA ILE A 106 11.88 -2.34 8.94
C ILE A 106 11.22 -1.13 9.59
N PRO A 107 11.89 0.05 9.63
CA PRO A 107 11.29 1.27 10.17
C PRO A 107 9.99 1.61 9.44
N ILE A 108 8.96 2.03 10.18
CA ILE A 108 7.69 2.46 9.59
C ILE A 108 7.83 3.94 9.21
N ASP A 109 7.84 4.21 7.91
CA ASP A 109 7.98 5.58 7.40
C ASP A 109 6.77 6.45 7.79
N PRO A 110 6.97 7.73 8.20
CA PRO A 110 5.88 8.64 8.48
C PRO A 110 5.02 8.97 7.24
N ASP A 111 5.58 8.91 6.03
CA ASP A 111 4.82 9.04 4.80
C ASP A 111 3.99 7.78 4.52
N GLN A 112 2.68 7.97 4.31
CA GLN A 112 1.73 6.88 4.18
C GLN A 112 1.91 6.07 2.90
N LYS A 113 2.39 6.70 1.82
CA LYS A 113 2.67 5.97 0.58
C LYS A 113 3.96 5.18 0.74
N GLN A 114 5.01 5.81 1.27
CA GLN A 114 6.31 5.19 1.44
C GLN A 114 6.24 3.95 2.34
N ARG A 115 5.54 3.99 3.47
CA ARG A 115 5.36 2.79 4.31
C ARG A 115 4.69 1.63 3.58
N GLN A 116 3.76 1.90 2.66
CA GLN A 116 3.10 0.86 1.88
C GLN A 116 4.06 0.29 0.83
N MET A 117 4.92 1.13 0.24
CA MET A 117 6.03 0.65 -0.60
C MET A 117 6.99 -0.24 0.19
N ASP A 118 7.25 0.08 1.45
CA ASP A 118 8.07 -0.76 2.33
C ASP A 118 7.40 -2.10 2.64
N MET A 119 6.08 -2.12 2.87
CA MET A 119 5.30 -3.36 2.99
C MET A 119 5.38 -4.21 1.72
N ILE A 120 5.20 -3.60 0.55
CA ILE A 120 5.29 -4.28 -0.74
C ILE A 120 6.68 -4.91 -0.91
N ASN A 121 7.73 -4.15 -0.62
CA ASN A 121 9.11 -4.63 -0.70
C ASN A 121 9.39 -5.76 0.29
N MET A 122 8.84 -5.69 1.49
CA MET A 122 8.89 -6.78 2.48
C MET A 122 8.23 -8.05 1.93
N TYR A 123 7.01 -7.96 1.39
CA TYR A 123 6.34 -9.13 0.80
C TYR A 123 7.12 -9.69 -0.39
N ARG A 124 7.64 -8.85 -1.29
CA ARG A 124 8.49 -9.30 -2.41
C ARG A 124 9.71 -10.07 -1.91
N LYS A 125 10.34 -9.63 -0.82
CA LYS A 125 11.45 -10.36 -0.17
C LYS A 125 11.00 -11.71 0.40
N LEU A 126 9.85 -11.76 1.08
CA LEU A 126 9.28 -13.03 1.56
C LEU A 126 9.02 -14.01 0.40
N LEU A 127 8.43 -13.54 -0.71
CA LEU A 127 8.17 -14.33 -1.92
C LEU A 127 9.42 -14.88 -2.61
N SER A 128 10.57 -14.25 -2.40
CA SER A 128 11.86 -14.72 -2.91
C SER A 128 12.46 -15.87 -2.09
N SER A 129 11.95 -16.12 -0.87
CA SER A 129 12.43 -17.18 0.00
C SER A 129 11.95 -18.56 -0.45
N LYS A 130 12.87 -19.34 -1.05
CA LYS A 130 12.61 -20.75 -1.40
C LYS A 130 12.23 -21.59 -0.18
N LYS A 131 12.82 -21.31 0.98
CA LYS A 131 12.55 -22.05 2.23
C LYS A 131 11.11 -21.83 2.70
N LEU A 132 10.66 -20.56 2.69
CA LEU A 132 9.27 -20.22 3.04
C LEU A 132 8.29 -20.96 2.13
N PHE A 133 8.46 -20.85 0.81
CA PHE A 133 7.53 -21.47 -0.13
C PHE A 133 7.57 -22.99 -0.13
N LYS A 134 8.72 -23.60 0.20
CA LYS A 134 8.77 -25.06 0.39
C LYS A 134 7.83 -25.53 1.50
N ILE A 135 7.76 -24.81 2.62
CA ILE A 135 6.91 -25.19 3.76
C ILE A 135 5.45 -24.79 3.49
N VAL A 136 5.21 -23.64 2.84
CA VAL A 136 3.86 -23.28 2.38
C VAL A 136 3.32 -24.35 1.40
N ASP A 137 4.15 -24.87 0.50
CA ASP A 137 3.75 -25.95 -0.42
C ASP A 137 3.27 -27.21 0.30
N GLU A 138 3.77 -27.49 1.51
CA GLU A 138 3.32 -28.62 2.32
C GLU A 138 1.90 -28.37 2.82
N ILE A 139 1.57 -27.16 3.28
CA ILE A 139 0.19 -26.75 3.62
C ILE A 139 -0.73 -26.91 2.41
N LEU A 140 -0.29 -26.43 1.24
CA LEU A 140 -1.13 -26.44 0.04
C LEU A 140 -1.42 -27.85 -0.50
N LYS A 141 -0.54 -28.82 -0.23
CA LYS A 141 -0.69 -30.21 -0.66
C LYS A 141 -1.58 -31.02 0.28
N ASP A 142 -1.78 -30.57 1.51
CA ASP A 142 -2.67 -31.22 2.45
C ASP A 142 -4.12 -31.21 1.92
N PRO A 143 -4.74 -32.39 1.71
CA PRO A 143 -6.11 -32.47 1.23
C PRO A 143 -7.14 -31.76 2.11
N ASP A 144 -6.89 -31.64 3.43
CA ASP A 144 -7.80 -31.00 4.37
C ASP A 144 -7.77 -29.47 4.23
N ASN A 145 -6.69 -28.92 3.68
CA ASN A 145 -6.51 -27.48 3.46
C ASN A 145 -7.12 -26.97 2.16
N LYS A 146 -7.82 -27.81 1.37
CA LYS A 146 -8.48 -27.39 0.10
C LYS A 146 -9.45 -26.23 0.24
N LYS A 147 -9.95 -25.96 1.44
CA LYS A 147 -10.91 -24.89 1.76
C LYS A 147 -10.37 -23.91 2.80
N LEU A 148 -9.05 -23.89 3.02
CA LEU A 148 -8.42 -23.07 4.06
C LEU A 148 -8.64 -21.56 3.81
N TRP A 149 -8.51 -21.12 2.56
CA TRP A 149 -8.58 -19.70 2.20
C TRP A 149 -9.76 -19.40 1.29
N ILE A 150 -10.54 -18.39 1.68
CA ILE A 150 -11.72 -17.94 0.93
C ILE A 150 -11.27 -17.01 -0.19
N ASN A 151 -11.93 -17.11 -1.34
CA ASN A 151 -11.75 -16.20 -2.47
C ASN A 151 -12.82 -15.10 -2.45
N TYR A 152 -12.45 -13.92 -1.95
CA TYR A 152 -13.34 -12.76 -1.82
C TYR A 152 -13.53 -11.99 -3.14
N THR A 153 -12.77 -12.32 -4.19
CA THR A 153 -12.95 -11.73 -5.53
C THR A 153 -14.23 -12.21 -6.23
N LYS A 154 -14.93 -13.19 -5.65
CA LYS A 154 -16.15 -13.78 -6.21
C LYS A 154 -17.35 -13.47 -5.31
N LYS A 155 -18.48 -13.11 -5.93
CA LYS A 155 -19.74 -12.85 -5.21
C LYS A 155 -20.28 -14.08 -4.46
N LYS A 156 -20.03 -15.28 -4.98
CA LYS A 156 -20.39 -16.54 -4.32
C LYS A 156 -19.20 -17.03 -3.51
N LYS A 157 -19.46 -17.58 -2.32
CA LYS A 157 -18.43 -18.19 -1.47
C LYS A 157 -17.71 -19.29 -2.26
N THR A 158 -16.45 -19.02 -2.60
CA THR A 158 -15.53 -19.93 -3.27
C THR A 158 -14.20 -19.91 -2.53
N TYR A 159 -13.32 -20.86 -2.82
CA TYR A 159 -12.03 -20.99 -2.16
C TYR A 159 -10.89 -20.69 -3.14
N VAL A 160 -9.76 -20.26 -2.60
CA VAL A 160 -8.53 -20.07 -3.38
C VAL A 160 -8.08 -21.42 -3.93
N VAL A 161 -7.59 -21.42 -5.17
CA VAL A 161 -6.95 -22.60 -5.74
C VAL A 161 -5.64 -22.85 -5.00
N MET A 162 -5.58 -23.94 -4.22
CA MET A 162 -4.43 -24.32 -3.38
C MET A 162 -3.27 -24.87 -4.22
N ASN A 163 -2.74 -24.04 -5.11
CA ASN A 163 -1.60 -24.32 -5.96
C ASN A 163 -0.55 -23.22 -5.77
N SER A 164 0.68 -23.62 -5.45
CA SER A 164 1.77 -22.68 -5.12
C SER A 164 2.06 -21.68 -6.22
N SER A 165 2.19 -22.16 -7.46
CA SER A 165 2.48 -21.31 -8.62
C SER A 165 1.38 -20.28 -8.84
N SER A 166 0.11 -20.70 -8.74
CA SER A 166 -1.04 -19.80 -8.86
C SER A 166 -1.10 -18.78 -7.72
N ILE A 167 -0.92 -19.21 -6.47
CA ILE A 167 -0.92 -18.33 -5.31
C ILE A 167 0.20 -17.31 -5.41
N LYS A 168 1.43 -17.75 -5.70
CA LYS A 168 2.58 -16.86 -5.84
C LYS A 168 2.38 -15.84 -6.96
N LYS A 169 1.86 -16.28 -8.11
CA LYS A 169 1.52 -15.38 -9.21
C LYS A 169 0.48 -14.33 -8.77
N ASN A 170 -0.61 -14.77 -8.14
CA ASN A 170 -1.68 -13.85 -7.70
C ASN A 170 -1.18 -12.85 -6.66
N ILE A 171 -0.34 -13.29 -5.70
CA ILE A 171 0.29 -12.37 -4.75
C ILE A 171 1.15 -11.35 -5.50
N HIS A 172 1.99 -11.77 -6.46
CA HIS A 172 2.79 -10.84 -7.24
C HIS A 172 1.94 -9.82 -8.02
N ASP A 173 0.86 -10.28 -8.66
CA ASP A 173 -0.05 -9.41 -9.40
C ASP A 173 -0.69 -8.35 -8.48
N VAL A 174 -1.13 -8.76 -7.28
CA VAL A 174 -1.70 -7.85 -6.28
C VAL A 174 -0.66 -6.87 -5.76
N LEU A 175 0.57 -7.29 -5.51
CA LEU A 175 1.65 -6.39 -5.09
C LEU A 175 1.97 -5.34 -6.17
N ASN A 176 1.92 -5.71 -7.45
CA ASN A 176 2.11 -4.77 -8.56
C ASN A 176 0.98 -3.74 -8.62
N LYS A 177 -0.28 -4.18 -8.50
CA LYS A 177 -1.43 -3.27 -8.39
C LYS A 177 -1.32 -2.35 -7.18
N TRP A 178 -0.89 -2.89 -6.03
CA TRP A 178 -0.68 -2.10 -4.81
C TRP A 178 0.34 -0.99 -5.03
N GLU A 179 1.49 -1.32 -5.64
CA GLU A 179 2.56 -0.36 -5.96
C GLU A 179 2.10 0.73 -6.94
N GLU A 180 1.36 0.32 -7.97
CA GLU A 180 0.94 1.22 -9.06
C GLU A 180 -0.15 2.21 -8.63
N TYR A 181 -1.23 1.71 -8.00
CA TYR A 181 -2.39 2.54 -7.64
C TYR A 181 -3.11 2.12 -6.36
N GLY A 182 -3.00 0.86 -5.94
CA GLY A 182 -3.79 0.30 -4.84
C GLY A 182 -3.53 0.98 -3.49
N TYR A 183 -2.38 1.63 -3.32
CA TYR A 183 -2.07 2.36 -2.08
C TYR A 183 -3.07 3.48 -1.76
N TRP A 184 -3.76 4.01 -2.77
CA TRP A 184 -4.84 4.98 -2.58
C TRP A 184 -6.03 4.41 -1.82
N TYR A 185 -6.28 3.09 -1.91
CA TYR A 185 -7.35 2.45 -1.14
C TYR A 185 -7.14 2.61 0.37
N PHE A 186 -5.88 2.65 0.82
CA PHE A 186 -5.50 2.69 2.23
C PHE A 186 -5.21 4.11 2.75
N ILE A 187 -5.39 5.16 1.94
CA ILE A 187 -5.08 6.55 2.30
C ILE A 187 -6.36 7.39 2.27
N GLY A 188 -6.58 8.20 3.30
CA GLY A 188 -7.75 9.07 3.40
C GLY A 188 -9.06 8.28 3.31
N ASP A 189 -9.93 8.68 2.39
CA ASP A 189 -11.24 8.04 2.18
C ASP A 189 -11.18 6.74 1.35
N GLY A 190 -10.00 6.34 0.87
CA GLY A 190 -9.84 5.15 0.03
C GLY A 190 -10.34 5.33 -1.40
N MET A 191 -10.21 6.54 -1.93
CA MET A 191 -10.62 6.91 -3.29
C MET A 191 -9.43 7.38 -4.11
N CYS A 192 -9.51 7.17 -5.43
CA CYS A 192 -8.50 7.74 -6.32
C CYS A 192 -8.54 9.28 -6.27
N PRO A 193 -7.38 9.94 -6.38
CA PRO A 193 -7.35 11.39 -6.43
C PRO A 193 -8.07 11.89 -7.69
N VAL A 194 -9.01 12.82 -7.51
CA VAL A 194 -9.71 13.44 -8.64
C VAL A 194 -8.71 14.32 -9.40
N SER A 195 -8.37 13.96 -10.63
CA SER A 195 -7.57 14.81 -11.50
C SER A 195 -8.36 16.10 -11.77
N LYS A 196 -7.84 17.26 -11.32
CA LYS A 196 -8.42 18.54 -11.73
C LYS A 196 -8.23 18.67 -13.24
N PRO A 197 -9.27 19.02 -14.03
CA PRO A 197 -9.09 19.24 -15.46
C PRO A 197 -8.03 20.33 -15.64
N VAL A 198 -6.95 19.98 -16.33
CA VAL A 198 -5.92 20.92 -16.75
C VAL A 198 -6.60 21.90 -17.69
N VAL A 199 -6.90 23.10 -17.22
CA VAL A 199 -7.37 24.19 -18.08
C VAL A 199 -6.20 24.56 -18.99
N ILE A 200 -6.16 23.97 -20.18
CA ILE A 200 -5.29 24.43 -21.26
C ILE A 200 -5.82 25.80 -21.68
N ARG A 201 -5.29 26.86 -21.07
CA ARG A 201 -5.46 28.22 -21.59
C ARG A 201 -4.76 28.25 -22.95
N SER A 202 -5.55 28.09 -24.01
CA SER A 202 -5.09 28.34 -25.37
C SER A 202 -4.70 29.80 -25.46
N SER A 203 -3.39 30.09 -25.46
CA SER A 203 -2.89 31.40 -25.83
C SER A 203 -3.19 31.58 -27.32
N LYS A 204 -4.31 32.23 -27.63
CA LYS A 204 -4.55 32.79 -28.95
C LYS A 204 -3.41 33.77 -29.23
N ARG A 205 -2.44 33.30 -30.02
CA ARG A 205 -1.39 34.08 -30.66
C ARG A 205 -2.08 35.17 -31.48
N LEU A 206 -2.12 36.39 -30.97
CA LEU A 206 -2.54 37.56 -31.75
C LEU A 206 -1.55 37.70 -32.91
N LYS A 207 -2.02 37.37 -34.11
CA LYS A 207 -1.33 37.67 -35.37
C LYS A 207 -1.12 39.18 -35.46
N GLY A 208 0.12 39.56 -35.75
CA GLY A 208 0.51 40.94 -35.99
C GLY A 208 -0.26 41.58 -37.14
N GLY A 209 -0.51 42.88 -36.97
CA GLY A 209 -0.87 43.81 -38.02
C GLY A 209 -0.28 45.15 -37.61
N GLY A 210 0.66 45.66 -38.41
CA GLY A 210 1.45 46.85 -38.11
C GLY A 210 0.68 48.16 -38.23
N GLY A 211 1.27 49.22 -37.68
CA GLY A 211 0.80 50.59 -37.82
C GLY A 211 1.62 51.57 -36.99
N ASN A 212 2.58 52.23 -37.65
CA ASN A 212 3.42 53.32 -37.14
C ASN A 212 2.61 54.52 -36.63
N SER A 213 3.03 55.16 -35.52
CA SER A 213 3.41 56.58 -35.52
C SER A 213 3.93 57.10 -34.17
N LYS A 214 5.18 57.56 -34.23
CA LYS A 214 5.75 58.82 -33.69
C LYS A 214 5.47 59.27 -32.25
N THR A 215 6.59 59.31 -31.51
CA THR A 215 7.11 60.41 -30.65
C THR A 215 6.26 60.88 -29.46
N ASN A 216 6.80 60.69 -28.24
CA ASN A 216 7.32 61.85 -27.51
C ASN A 216 8.33 61.46 -26.42
N SER A 217 9.43 62.21 -26.40
CA SER A 217 10.45 62.26 -25.37
C SER A 217 9.92 62.78 -24.04
N ARG A 218 10.35 62.24 -22.90
CA ARG A 218 11.11 62.97 -21.85
C ARG A 218 11.32 62.18 -20.56
N LYS A 219 12.55 62.36 -20.07
CA LYS A 219 13.01 62.47 -18.66
C LYS A 219 13.15 61.19 -17.82
N ARG A 220 14.45 60.84 -17.69
CA ARG A 220 15.16 60.43 -16.48
C ARG A 220 14.44 60.78 -15.17
N ASN A 221 14.39 59.84 -14.25
CA ASN A 221 14.91 60.08 -12.90
C ASN A 221 15.50 58.80 -12.30
N VAL A 222 16.74 58.94 -11.84
CA VAL A 222 17.51 58.02 -11.02
C VAL A 222 17.28 58.42 -9.56
N SER A 223 17.06 57.45 -8.67
CA SER A 223 17.41 57.49 -7.23
C SER A 223 17.04 56.13 -6.64
N SER A 224 17.96 55.17 -6.46
CA SER A 224 18.98 55.06 -5.40
C SER A 224 18.43 55.12 -3.96
N ARG A 225 18.49 53.98 -3.26
CA ARG A 225 18.91 53.73 -1.86
C ARG A 225 18.33 52.37 -1.42
N LYS A 226 19.14 51.34 -1.09
CA LYS A 226 19.86 51.12 0.20
C LYS A 226 18.90 51.34 1.39
N ASN A 227 18.70 50.45 2.35
CA ASN A 227 19.58 49.46 2.97
C ASN A 227 18.74 48.52 3.86
N LYS A 228 19.29 47.32 4.10
CA LYS A 228 19.42 46.58 5.37
C LYS A 228 18.55 47.01 6.57
N ASN A 229 17.86 46.05 7.18
CA ASN A 229 18.43 45.15 8.21
C ASN A 229 17.68 43.82 8.20
#